data_AF-A0AAD1X272-F1
#
_entry.id   AF-A0AAD1X272-F1
#
_cell.length_a   1.000
_cell.length_b   1.000
_cell.length_c   1.000
_cell.angle_alpha   90.00
_cell.angle_beta   90.00
_cell.angle_gamma   90.00
#
_symmetry.space_group_name_H-M   'P 1'
#
loop_
_entity.id
_entity.type
_entity.pdbx_description
1 polymer ?
#
loop_
_entity_poly.entity_id
_entity_poly.type
_entity_poly.pdbx_seq_one_letter_code
_entity_poly.pdbx_strand_id
1 'polypeptide(L)'
;VLLDAMFRSESLENPSTPITGDAVDTDGLFRADVYVSPETAMKLAAVYACIYVLSSNLAQMPLHVMRKHNGKVEPARDHPAFYLVHDEPNTWQTSYKWRELKQRHILGWGNGYTWVKRNRRGEVTALDCCMPWETTLINTGGRYTYGVYNEEGAFAMM
;
A
#
# COMPACT_ATOMS: atom_id res chain seq x y z
N VAL A 1 20.08 -8.21 39.27
CA VAL A 1 18.87 -8.05 38.44
C VAL A 1 18.62 -6.59 38.01
N LEU A 2 18.97 -5.58 38.82
CA LEU A 2 18.90 -4.15 38.42
C LEU A 2 20.19 -3.59 37.79
N LEU A 3 21.36 -4.17 38.08
CA LEU A 3 22.65 -3.71 37.53
C LEU A 3 22.90 -4.13 36.06
N ASP A 4 22.29 -5.23 35.59
CA ASP A 4 22.46 -5.72 34.21
C ASP A 4 21.69 -4.90 33.17
N ALA A 5 20.63 -4.19 33.57
CA ALA A 5 19.86 -3.33 32.67
C ALA A 5 20.58 -2.01 32.34
N MET A 6 21.56 -1.62 33.17
CA MET A 6 22.30 -0.37 33.02
C MET A 6 23.49 -0.46 32.05
N PHE A 7 23.93 -1.69 31.72
CA PHE A 7 25.09 -1.97 30.85
C PHE A 7 24.71 -2.65 29.53
N ARG A 8 23.44 -2.64 29.13
CA ARG A 8 23.05 -3.09 27.78
C ARG A 8 23.47 -2.02 26.77
N SER A 9 24.75 -2.04 26.39
CA SER A 9 25.32 -1.25 25.32
C SER A 9 24.90 -1.83 23.96
N GLU A 10 23.61 -1.76 23.62
CA GLU A 10 23.15 -1.88 22.24
C GLU A 10 23.18 -0.49 21.60
N SER A 11 24.37 0.13 21.63
CA SER A 11 24.60 1.45 21.03
C SER A 11 24.54 1.32 19.51
N LEU A 12 23.84 2.24 18.85
CA LEU A 12 23.71 2.40 17.40
C LEU A 12 25.06 2.53 16.65
N GLU A 13 26.16 2.76 17.36
CA GLU A 13 27.52 2.78 16.82
C GLU A 13 28.14 1.38 16.67
N ASN A 14 27.48 0.32 17.17
CA ASN A 14 27.92 -1.05 17.01
C ASN A 14 27.47 -1.60 15.64
N PRO A 15 28.38 -1.90 14.70
CA PRO A 15 28.01 -2.42 13.38
C PRO A 15 27.34 -3.80 13.41
N SER A 16 27.29 -4.45 14.58
CA SER A 16 26.58 -5.71 14.80
C SER A 16 25.09 -5.54 15.10
N THR A 17 24.61 -4.32 15.39
CA THR A 17 23.18 -4.03 15.52
C THR A 17 22.60 -3.69 14.14
N PRO A 18 21.64 -4.47 13.61
CA PRO A 18 21.01 -4.17 12.34
C PRO A 18 20.31 -2.79 12.41
N ILE A 19 20.57 -1.89 11.46
CA ILE A 19 19.86 -0.60 11.35
C ILE A 19 18.46 -0.78 10.73
N THR A 20 17.75 -1.82 11.16
CA THR A 20 16.42 -2.18 10.67
C THR A 20 15.37 -1.60 11.60
N GLY A 21 14.18 -1.25 11.09
CA GLY A 21 13.13 -0.55 11.85
C GLY A 21 12.81 -1.18 13.22
N ASP A 22 12.84 -2.51 13.31
CA ASP A 22 12.60 -3.26 14.55
C ASP A 22 13.64 -2.96 15.65
N ALA A 23 14.91 -2.76 15.29
CA ALA A 23 15.97 -2.44 16.26
C ALA A 23 15.83 -1.02 16.82
N VAL A 24 15.35 -0.08 16.02
CA VAL A 24 15.13 1.32 16.41
C VAL A 24 13.90 1.47 17.31
N ASP A 25 12.87 0.63 17.11
CA ASP A 25 11.71 0.56 18.01
C ASP A 25 12.08 -0.02 19.39
N THR A 26 13.05 -0.94 19.44
CA THR A 26 13.49 -1.60 20.68
C THR A 26 14.35 -0.67 21.56
N ASP A 27 15.14 0.22 20.95
CA ASP A 27 16.04 1.16 21.64
C ASP A 27 15.32 2.41 22.21
N GLY A 28 13.99 2.50 22.04
CA GLY A 28 13.17 3.54 22.67
C GLY A 28 13.47 4.98 22.20
N LEU A 29 14.22 5.14 21.11
CA LEU A 29 14.62 6.44 20.55
C LEU A 29 13.40 7.29 20.13
N PHE A 30 12.28 6.64 19.79
CA PHE A 30 11.00 7.27 19.47
C PHE A 30 9.93 7.14 20.57
N ARG A 31 10.31 6.96 21.84
CA ARG A 31 9.37 7.09 22.97
C ARG A 31 8.90 8.54 23.13
N ALA A 32 8.05 8.99 22.22
CA ALA A 32 7.08 10.03 22.53
C ALA A 32 6.06 9.42 23.51
N ASP A 33 5.66 10.17 24.53
CA ASP A 33 4.60 9.77 25.49
C ASP A 33 3.22 9.60 24.82
N VAL A 34 3.14 9.88 23.52
CA VAL A 34 1.92 9.82 22.71
C VAL A 34 2.12 8.79 21.60
N TYR A 35 1.32 7.73 21.63
CA TYR A 35 1.23 6.76 20.55
C TYR A 35 0.53 7.39 19.33
N VAL A 36 1.25 7.51 18.22
CA VAL A 36 0.72 8.03 16.95
C VAL A 36 0.52 6.88 15.98
N SER A 37 -0.75 6.54 15.74
CA SER A 37 -1.20 5.64 14.68
C SER A 37 -1.71 6.41 13.46
N PRO A 38 -1.76 5.81 12.25
CA PRO A 38 -2.40 6.41 11.07
C PRO A 38 -3.80 6.95 11.36
N GLU A 39 -4.59 6.23 12.16
CA GLU A 39 -5.95 6.60 12.55
C GLU A 39 -5.95 7.85 13.43
N THR A 40 -5.00 7.98 14.35
CA THR A 40 -4.86 9.20 15.18
C THR A 40 -4.29 10.38 14.39
N ALA A 41 -3.34 10.13 13.48
CA ALA A 41 -2.74 11.16 12.64
C ALA A 41 -3.79 11.77 11.69
N MET A 42 -4.68 10.94 11.15
CA MET A 42 -5.74 11.38 10.23
C MET A 42 -6.80 12.28 10.87
N LYS A 43 -6.91 12.31 12.21
CA LYS A 43 -7.80 13.25 12.92
C LYS A 43 -7.30 14.70 12.84
N LEU A 44 -6.01 14.91 12.57
CA LEU A 44 -5.46 16.25 12.38
C LEU A 44 -5.79 16.77 10.98
N ALA A 45 -6.51 17.89 10.92
CA ALA A 45 -6.94 18.51 9.66
C ALA A 45 -5.76 18.85 8.73
N ALA A 46 -4.61 19.24 9.29
CA ALA A 46 -3.40 19.51 8.52
C ALA A 46 -2.87 18.26 7.80
N VAL A 47 -2.82 17.12 8.50
CA VAL A 47 -2.38 15.84 7.92
C VAL A 47 -3.36 15.40 6.83
N TYR A 48 -4.66 15.50 7.10
CA TYR A 48 -5.70 15.18 6.11
C TYR A 48 -5.58 16.03 4.85
N ALA A 49 -5.39 17.35 4.99
CA ALA A 49 -5.26 18.26 3.86
C ALA A 49 -4.02 17.94 3.00
N CYS A 50 -2.87 17.68 3.62
CA CYS A 50 -1.64 17.33 2.89
C CYS A 50 -1.79 16.03 2.09
N ILE A 51 -2.31 14.97 2.74
CA ILE A 51 -2.55 13.68 2.08
C ILE A 51 -3.56 13.84 0.95
N TYR A 52 -4.63 14.61 1.18
CA TYR A 52 -5.66 14.89 0.18
C TYR A 52 -5.06 15.54 -1.06
N VAL A 53 -4.31 16.65 -0.90
CA VAL A 53 -3.72 17.40 -2.02
C VAL A 53 -2.76 16.53 -2.83
N LEU A 54 -1.90 15.74 -2.17
CA LEU A 54 -0.98 14.83 -2.87
C LEU A 54 -1.74 13.76 -3.65
N SER A 55 -2.74 13.15 -3.02
CA SER A 55 -3.51 12.05 -3.61
C SER A 55 -4.38 12.52 -4.76
N SER A 56 -5.05 13.67 -4.61
CA SER A 56 -5.90 14.25 -5.64
C SER A 56 -5.09 14.70 -6.85
N ASN A 57 -3.91 15.27 -6.64
CA ASN A 57 -3.04 15.73 -7.73
C ASN A 57 -2.48 14.56 -8.53
N LEU A 58 -2.10 13.47 -7.87
CA LEU A 58 -1.66 12.25 -8.53
C LEU A 58 -2.80 11.61 -9.33
N ALA A 59 -4.00 11.56 -8.77
CA ALA A 59 -5.18 11.00 -9.42
C ALA A 59 -5.66 11.80 -10.65
N GLN A 60 -5.37 13.10 -10.71
CA GLN A 60 -5.72 13.96 -11.86
C GLN A 60 -4.89 13.63 -13.12
N MET A 61 -3.70 13.05 -12.96
CA MET A 61 -2.84 12.75 -14.11
C MET A 61 -3.47 11.66 -14.98
N PRO A 62 -3.48 11.78 -16.31
CA PRO A 62 -3.98 10.72 -17.18
C PRO A 62 -3.06 9.49 -17.10
N LEU A 63 -3.64 8.29 -17.02
CA LEU A 63 -2.89 7.04 -17.04
C LEU A 63 -3.33 6.22 -18.24
N HIS A 64 -2.41 6.07 -19.19
CA HIS A 64 -2.65 5.34 -20.43
C HIS A 64 -1.78 4.09 -20.48
N VAL A 65 -2.38 2.99 -20.91
CA VAL A 65 -1.62 1.79 -21.28
C VAL A 65 -1.00 2.04 -22.64
N MET A 66 0.31 1.92 -22.73
CA MET A 66 1.08 2.13 -23.96
C MET A 66 1.58 0.77 -24.47
N ARG A 67 1.51 0.55 -25.79
CA ARG A 67 2.08 -0.61 -26.47
C ARG A 67 3.21 -0.15 -27.38
N LYS A 68 4.32 -0.88 -27.34
CA LYS A 68 5.41 -0.71 -28.29
C LYS A 68 5.19 -1.65 -29.46
N HIS A 69 5.05 -1.11 -30.67
CA HIS A 69 4.90 -1.88 -31.89
C HIS A 69 5.77 -1.27 -33.01
N ASN A 70 6.59 -2.09 -33.66
CA ASN A 70 7.47 -1.69 -34.77
C ASN A 70 8.30 -0.40 -34.49
N GLY A 71 8.85 -0.29 -33.28
CA GLY A 71 9.67 0.86 -32.87
C GLY A 71 8.90 2.12 -32.50
N LYS A 72 7.56 2.14 -32.61
CA LYS A 72 6.69 3.23 -32.16
C LYS A 72 6.00 2.87 -30.84
N VAL A 73 5.73 3.89 -30.02
CA VAL A 73 4.99 3.75 -28.76
C VAL A 73 3.64 4.44 -28.94
N GLU A 74 2.56 3.69 -28.86
CA GLU A 74 1.20 4.18 -29.07
C GLU A 74 0.26 3.74 -27.94
N PRO A 75 -0.80 4.50 -27.63
CA PRO A 75 -1.77 4.10 -26.62
C PRO A 75 -2.55 2.86 -27.05
N ALA A 76 -2.51 1.81 -26.24
CA ALA A 76 -3.13 0.52 -26.48
C ALA A 76 -4.61 0.51 -26.06
N ARG A 77 -5.44 1.29 -26.76
CA ARG A 77 -6.87 1.43 -26.46
C ARG A 77 -7.68 0.14 -26.62
N ASP A 78 -7.15 -0.81 -27.40
CA ASP A 78 -7.71 -2.15 -27.61
C ASP A 78 -7.48 -3.11 -26.43
N HIS A 79 -6.54 -2.80 -25.54
CA HIS A 79 -6.19 -3.70 -24.45
C HIS A 79 -7.24 -3.63 -23.33
N PRO A 80 -7.70 -4.78 -22.77
CA PRO A 80 -8.75 -4.78 -21.74
C PRO A 80 -8.37 -3.98 -20.48
N ALA A 81 -7.09 -3.95 -20.12
CA ALA A 81 -6.61 -3.13 -19.00
C ALA A 81 -6.64 -1.61 -19.26
N PHE A 82 -6.75 -1.16 -20.52
CA PHE A 82 -6.81 0.28 -20.82
C PHE A 82 -8.05 0.90 -20.17
N TYR A 83 -9.22 0.31 -20.38
CA TYR A 83 -10.47 0.79 -19.78
C TYR A 83 -10.43 0.77 -18.25
N LEU A 84 -9.95 -0.33 -17.65
CA LEU A 84 -9.88 -0.47 -16.19
C LEU A 84 -8.99 0.58 -15.52
N VAL A 85 -7.88 0.92 -16.17
CA VAL A 85 -6.89 1.85 -15.61
C VAL A 85 -7.23 3.31 -15.97
N HIS A 86 -7.92 3.55 -17.08
CA HIS A 86 -8.24 4.89 -17.56
C HIS A 86 -9.59 5.40 -17.04
N ASP A 87 -10.65 4.60 -17.15
CA ASP A 87 -12.03 5.03 -16.92
C ASP A 87 -12.59 4.47 -15.61
N GLU A 88 -12.81 3.15 -15.57
CA GLU A 88 -13.56 2.47 -14.50
C GLU A 88 -12.89 1.14 -14.12
N PRO A 89 -12.16 1.09 -12.99
CA PRO A 89 -11.50 -0.13 -12.51
C PRO A 89 -12.47 -1.20 -12.04
N ASN A 90 -13.66 -0.79 -11.60
CA ASN A 90 -14.75 -1.66 -11.19
C ASN A 90 -16.09 -0.91 -11.32
N THR A 91 -17.19 -1.59 -11.02
CA THR A 91 -18.55 -1.07 -11.23
C THR A 91 -18.93 0.08 -10.29
N TRP A 92 -18.19 0.30 -9.21
CA TRP A 92 -18.60 1.19 -8.12
C TRP A 92 -17.70 2.43 -7.95
N GLN A 93 -16.50 2.47 -8.54
CA GLN A 93 -15.64 3.65 -8.53
C GLN A 93 -15.03 3.96 -9.91
N THR A 94 -14.70 5.23 -10.11
CA THR A 94 -13.90 5.68 -11.26
C THR A 94 -12.41 5.44 -11.02
N SER A 95 -11.61 5.40 -12.09
CA SER A 95 -10.16 5.27 -12.00
C SER A 95 -9.53 6.40 -11.19
N TYR A 96 -10.10 7.60 -11.28
CA TYR A 96 -9.70 8.72 -10.43
C TYR A 96 -9.78 8.36 -8.95
N LYS A 97 -10.95 7.88 -8.50
CA LYS A 97 -11.18 7.56 -7.09
C LYS A 97 -10.33 6.39 -6.61
N TRP A 98 -10.14 5.38 -7.46
CA TRP A 98 -9.25 4.26 -7.17
C TRP A 98 -7.80 4.71 -6.95
N ARG A 99 -7.25 5.54 -7.85
CA ARG A 99 -5.87 6.05 -7.73
C ARG A 99 -5.72 6.99 -6.54
N GLU A 100 -6.71 7.84 -6.31
CA GLU A 100 -6.75 8.71 -5.13
C GLU A 100 -6.72 7.87 -3.85
N LEU A 101 -7.60 6.88 -3.72
CA LEU A 101 -7.68 6.00 -2.54
C LEU A 101 -6.38 5.22 -2.33
N LYS A 102 -5.83 4.64 -3.39
CA LYS A 102 -4.55 3.91 -3.32
C LYS A 102 -3.41 4.81 -2.85
N GLN A 103 -3.33 6.05 -3.33
CA GLN A 103 -2.31 6.99 -2.90
C GLN A 103 -2.48 7.38 -1.42
N ARG A 104 -3.73 7.57 -0.96
CA ARG A 104 -4.03 7.80 0.46
C ARG A 104 -3.59 6.64 1.35
N HIS A 105 -3.82 5.40 0.90
CA HIS A 105 -3.38 4.20 1.63
C HIS A 105 -1.85 4.16 1.78
N ILE A 106 -1.11 4.45 0.70
CA ILE A 106 0.35 4.50 0.74
C ILE A 106 0.84 5.61 1.68
N LEU A 107 0.26 6.81 1.61
CA LEU A 107 0.69 7.93 2.45
C LEU A 107 0.28 7.79 3.92
N GLY A 108 -0.82 7.08 4.21
CA GLY A 108 -1.33 6.88 5.56
C GLY A 108 -0.75 5.66 6.27
N TRP A 109 -0.81 4.49 5.63
CA TRP A 109 -0.44 3.18 6.21
C TRP A 109 0.83 2.58 5.60
N GLY A 110 1.51 3.30 4.70
CA GLY A 110 2.75 2.86 4.05
C GLY A 110 2.54 1.93 2.85
N ASN A 111 1.40 1.25 2.75
CA ASN A 111 1.11 0.28 1.69
C ASN A 111 -0.26 0.54 1.05
N GLY A 112 -0.36 0.26 -0.26
CA GLY A 112 -1.61 0.35 -1.02
C GLY A 112 -1.86 -0.91 -1.84
N TYR A 113 -2.89 -1.67 -1.48
CA TYR A 113 -3.20 -2.95 -2.09
C TYR A 113 -4.32 -2.84 -3.13
N THR A 114 -4.23 -3.64 -4.18
CA THR A 114 -5.26 -3.75 -5.21
C THR A 114 -5.37 -5.19 -5.65
N TRP A 115 -6.55 -5.77 -5.51
CA TRP A 115 -6.86 -7.09 -6.03
C TRP A 115 -7.13 -7.01 -7.52
N VAL A 116 -6.31 -7.72 -8.29
CA VAL A 116 -6.49 -7.89 -9.73
C VAL A 116 -7.39 -9.10 -9.98
N LYS A 117 -8.68 -8.86 -10.26
CA LYS A 117 -9.63 -9.91 -10.61
C LYS A 117 -9.45 -10.30 -12.07
N ARG A 118 -9.21 -11.59 -12.32
CA ARG A 118 -9.00 -12.16 -13.66
C ARG A 118 -10.07 -13.20 -14.00
N ASN A 119 -10.47 -13.27 -15.26
CA ASN A 119 -11.36 -14.31 -15.75
C ASN A 119 -10.63 -15.65 -15.96
N ARG A 120 -11.37 -16.72 -16.30
CA ARG A 120 -10.80 -18.06 -16.57
C ARG A 120 -9.83 -18.10 -17.76
N ARG A 121 -9.87 -17.10 -18.65
CA ARG A 121 -8.97 -16.93 -19.80
C ARG A 121 -7.73 -16.11 -19.44
N GLY A 122 -7.62 -15.61 -18.20
CA GLY A 122 -6.50 -14.81 -17.71
C GLY A 122 -6.62 -13.30 -17.97
N GLU A 123 -7.71 -12.84 -18.60
CA GLU A 123 -7.94 -11.41 -18.87
C GLU A 123 -8.36 -10.70 -17.59
N VAL A 124 -7.81 -9.51 -17.35
CA VAL A 124 -8.17 -8.68 -16.17
C VAL A 124 -9.57 -8.13 -16.37
N THR A 125 -10.45 -8.39 -15.40
CA THR A 125 -11.87 -8.01 -15.44
C THR A 125 -12.17 -6.84 -14.52
N ALA A 126 -11.49 -6.75 -13.37
CA ALA A 126 -11.67 -5.65 -12.42
C ALA A 126 -10.42 -5.44 -11.56
N LEU A 127 -10.30 -4.23 -11.04
CA LEU A 127 -9.32 -3.83 -10.04
C LEU A 127 -10.09 -3.33 -8.81
N ASP A 128 -9.98 -4.05 -7.70
CA ASP A 128 -10.61 -3.65 -6.44
C ASP A 128 -9.54 -3.24 -5.43
N CYS A 129 -9.72 -2.08 -4.79
CA CYS A 129 -8.86 -1.68 -3.68
C CYS A 129 -9.12 -2.56 -2.47
N CYS A 130 -8.04 -2.98 -1.81
CA CYS A 130 -8.11 -3.66 -0.51
C CYS A 130 -7.68 -2.69 0.57
N MET A 131 -8.34 -2.75 1.72
CA MET A 131 -8.00 -1.88 2.84
C MET A 131 -6.70 -2.37 3.50
N PRO A 132 -5.76 -1.47 3.84
CA PRO A 132 -4.48 -1.85 4.43
C PRO A 132 -4.64 -2.58 5.77
N TRP A 133 -5.62 -2.19 6.59
CA TRP A 133 -5.89 -2.81 7.89
C TRP A 133 -6.56 -4.20 7.80
N GLU A 134 -7.11 -4.56 6.63
CA GLU A 134 -7.72 -5.87 6.36
C GLU A 134 -6.74 -6.83 5.65
N THR A 135 -5.58 -6.31 5.23
CA THR A 135 -4.59 -7.06 4.44
C THR A 135 -3.41 -7.46 5.32
N THR A 136 -3.05 -8.75 5.31
CA THR A 136 -1.88 -9.27 6.03
C THR A 136 -1.07 -10.21 5.16
N LEU A 137 0.22 -10.34 5.47
CA LEU A 137 1.10 -11.27 4.78
C LEU A 137 1.00 -12.65 5.44
N ILE A 138 0.55 -13.66 4.70
CA ILE A 138 0.47 -15.05 5.14
C ILE A 138 1.54 -15.89 4.46
N ASN A 139 2.23 -16.73 5.22
CA ASN A 139 3.15 -17.74 4.67
C ASN A 139 2.39 -19.04 4.42
N THR A 140 2.17 -19.36 3.16
CA THR A 140 1.53 -20.61 2.74
C THR A 140 2.62 -21.55 2.22
N GLY A 141 3.21 -22.34 3.11
CA GLY A 141 4.10 -23.44 2.74
C GLY A 141 5.36 -23.02 1.96
N GLY A 142 5.96 -21.87 2.29
CA GLY A 142 7.17 -21.36 1.63
C GLY A 142 6.91 -20.32 0.53
N ARG A 143 5.65 -19.93 0.31
CA ARG A 143 5.27 -18.78 -0.51
C ARG A 143 4.55 -17.75 0.36
N TYR A 144 4.97 -16.49 0.26
CA TYR A 144 4.25 -15.38 0.86
C TYR A 144 3.09 -14.97 -0.04
N THR A 145 1.91 -14.80 0.55
CA THR A 145 0.67 -14.43 -0.14
C THR A 145 -0.03 -13.39 0.72
N TYR A 146 -0.74 -12.44 0.12
CA TYR A 146 -1.47 -11.43 0.88
C TYR A 146 -2.88 -11.94 1.18
N GLY A 147 -3.22 -12.17 2.44
CA GLY A 147 -4.58 -12.49 2.86
C GLY A 147 -5.37 -11.21 3.13
N VAL A 148 -6.55 -11.09 2.54
CA VAL A 148 -7.52 -10.01 2.80
C VAL A 148 -8.70 -10.62 3.57
N TYR A 149 -9.02 -10.05 4.73
CA TYR A 149 -10.09 -10.53 5.61
C TYR A 149 -11.21 -9.49 5.68
N ASN A 150 -12.25 -9.70 4.87
CA ASN A 150 -13.42 -8.80 4.81
C ASN A 150 -14.68 -9.55 5.21
N GLU A 151 -15.77 -8.82 5.44
CA GLU A 151 -17.10 -9.39 5.77
C GLU A 151 -17.62 -10.36 4.68
N GLU A 152 -17.16 -10.19 3.43
CA GLU A 152 -17.49 -11.06 2.29
C GLU A 152 -16.68 -12.37 2.24
N GLY A 153 -15.64 -12.51 3.09
CA GLY A 153 -14.79 -13.70 3.17
C GLY A 153 -13.29 -13.40 3.31
N ALA A 154 -12.51 -14.46 3.54
CA ALA A 154 -11.05 -14.41 3.53
C ALA A 154 -10.53 -14.83 2.15
N PHE A 155 -9.86 -13.92 1.44
CA PHE A 155 -9.31 -14.19 0.11
C PHE A 155 -7.79 -14.03 0.13
N ALA A 156 -7.08 -15.03 -0.41
CA ALA A 156 -5.64 -14.96 -0.62
C ALA A 156 -5.35 -14.36 -2.00
N MET A 157 -4.69 -13.21 -2.02
CA MET A 157 -4.17 -12.54 -3.21
C MET A 157 -2.71 -12.95 -3.42
N MET A 158 -2.42 -13.52 -4.60
CA MET A 158 -1.08 -13.90 -5.04
C MET A 158 -0.32 -12.71 -5.64
#